data_AF-A0A661FX21-F1
#
_entry.id   AF-A0A661FX21-F1
#
_cell.length_a   1.000
_cell.length_b   1.000
_cell.length_c   1.000
_cell.angle_alpha   90.00
_cell.angle_beta   90.00
_cell.angle_gamma   90.00
#
_symmetry.space_group_name_H-M   'P 1'
#
loop_
_entity.id
_entity.type
_entity.pdbx_description
1 polymer ?
#
loop_
_entity_poly.entity_id
_entity_poly.type
_entity_poly.pdbx_seq_one_letter_code
_entity_poly.pdbx_strand_id
1 'polypeptide(L)'
;MGYRVIKKILPLSIFIGLTFAASAMAGPEEDRLAIVKYYAERFPDVPLQEFANGLYAFDEDAREQWIEMEDFPPYEIAIEDGQALFEAPFANGKSYADCFANGGIGVRQDYPYFDTDAGEVMTLELMINRCRESNGEELLPYQIGDLAAISAYMAYTSRGNTINVKVPQDNPAAVAAYETGKQYYYTRRGQLNFACISCHLQSAGLKLRADRLSSSLGHATHWPVYRSKWGEIGTLQKRFAECNVQVFSKPLEAQSIEYRNLEYFLTYMSNGFELNGPATRR
;
A
#
# COMPACT_ATOMS: atom_id res chain seq x y z
N MET A 1 63.49 55.39 -34.21
CA MET A 1 62.37 54.78 -34.94
C MET A 1 62.12 53.40 -34.34
N GLY A 2 61.00 53.24 -33.61
CA GLY A 2 60.41 51.94 -33.23
C GLY A 2 60.95 51.20 -31.99
N TYR A 3 60.46 51.54 -30.79
CA TYR A 3 60.54 50.67 -29.60
C TYR A 3 59.59 49.48 -29.73
N ARG A 4 60.08 48.27 -29.44
CA ARG A 4 59.36 46.98 -29.51
C ARG A 4 58.62 46.74 -28.18
N VAL A 5 57.29 46.79 -28.18
CA VAL A 5 56.45 46.50 -27.01
C VAL A 5 56.03 45.03 -27.03
N ILE A 6 56.49 44.25 -26.06
CA ILE A 6 56.07 42.85 -25.84
C ILE A 6 54.77 42.88 -25.03
N LYS A 7 53.62 42.58 -25.66
CA LYS A 7 52.36 42.33 -24.96
C LYS A 7 52.36 40.88 -24.43
N LYS A 8 52.36 40.74 -23.10
CA LYS A 8 52.14 39.47 -22.40
C LYS A 8 50.69 39.01 -22.63
N ILE A 9 50.52 37.78 -23.11
CA ILE A 9 49.22 37.10 -23.21
C ILE A 9 49.03 36.35 -21.89
N LEU A 10 47.96 36.69 -21.15
CA LEU A 10 47.53 36.00 -19.93
C LEU A 10 46.42 35.00 -20.34
N PRO A 11 46.48 33.71 -19.96
CA PRO A 11 45.42 32.78 -20.29
C PRO A 11 44.23 33.02 -19.34
N LEU A 12 43.07 33.33 -19.92
CA LEU A 12 41.80 33.45 -19.21
C LEU A 12 41.23 32.04 -19.03
N SER A 13 41.49 31.43 -17.86
CA SER A 13 40.86 30.17 -17.47
C SER A 13 39.38 30.42 -17.15
N ILE A 14 38.50 30.03 -18.07
CA ILE A 14 37.05 29.99 -17.83
C ILE A 14 36.75 28.73 -17.02
N PHE A 15 36.52 28.90 -15.72
CA PHE A 15 35.88 27.88 -14.90
C PHE A 15 34.38 27.92 -15.16
N ILE A 16 33.88 26.98 -15.98
CA ILE A 16 32.44 26.68 -16.06
C ILE A 16 32.09 25.96 -14.75
N GLY A 17 31.45 26.67 -13.84
CA GLY A 17 30.82 26.06 -12.67
C GLY A 17 29.66 25.18 -13.14
N LEU A 18 29.81 23.86 -13.06
CA LEU A 18 28.68 22.94 -13.10
C LEU A 18 27.84 23.20 -11.85
N THR A 19 26.79 23.99 -11.97
CA THR A 19 25.69 23.95 -11.02
C THR A 19 25.02 22.59 -11.17
N PHE A 20 25.26 21.69 -10.20
CA PHE A 20 24.41 20.52 -10.00
C PHE A 20 23.00 21.04 -9.75
N ALA A 21 22.14 20.98 -10.76
CA ALA A 21 20.71 21.07 -10.54
C ALA A 21 20.36 19.86 -9.69
N ALA A 22 19.99 20.09 -8.43
CA ALA A 22 19.32 19.08 -7.64
C ALA A 22 18.06 18.71 -8.43
N SER A 23 18.04 17.51 -9.00
CA SER A 23 16.82 16.93 -9.54
C SER A 23 15.82 16.95 -8.39
N ALA A 24 14.83 17.84 -8.45
CA ALA A 24 13.71 17.78 -7.52
C ALA A 24 13.06 16.42 -7.74
N MET A 25 13.33 15.46 -6.85
CA MET A 25 12.49 14.27 -6.77
C MET A 25 11.10 14.81 -6.44
N ALA A 26 10.13 14.48 -7.28
CA ALA A 26 8.73 14.77 -7.01
C ALA A 26 8.40 14.24 -5.61
N GLY A 27 7.78 15.06 -4.78
CA GLY A 27 7.37 14.64 -3.44
C GLY A 27 6.22 13.63 -3.52
N PRO A 28 5.84 13.03 -2.38
CA PRO A 28 4.77 12.04 -2.32
C PRO A 28 3.46 12.53 -2.92
N GLU A 29 3.08 13.79 -2.68
CA GLU A 29 1.83 14.33 -3.22
C GLU A 29 1.90 14.56 -4.74
N GLU A 30 3.03 15.03 -5.25
CA GLU A 30 3.24 15.15 -6.69
C GLU A 30 3.17 13.77 -7.38
N ASP A 31 3.76 12.72 -6.77
CA ASP A 31 3.64 11.34 -7.26
C ASP A 31 2.19 10.86 -7.27
N ARG A 32 1.45 11.14 -6.18
CA ARG A 32 0.04 10.77 -6.05
C ARG A 32 -0.82 11.39 -7.14
N LEU A 33 -0.70 12.71 -7.29
CA LEU A 33 -1.43 13.46 -8.31
C LEU A 33 -1.05 13.00 -9.73
N ALA A 34 0.22 12.65 -9.98
CA ALA A 34 0.66 12.13 -11.27
C ALA A 34 -0.01 10.78 -11.59
N ILE A 35 -0.11 9.85 -10.64
CA ILE A 35 -0.79 8.57 -10.85
C ILE A 35 -2.30 8.75 -11.00
N VAL A 36 -2.94 9.60 -10.19
CA VAL A 36 -4.37 9.93 -10.33
C VAL A 36 -4.65 10.48 -11.73
N LYS A 37 -3.85 11.45 -12.19
CA LYS A 37 -3.95 12.03 -13.53
C LYS A 37 -3.75 10.97 -14.61
N TYR A 38 -2.76 10.10 -14.47
CA TYR A 38 -2.50 9.02 -15.41
C TYR A 38 -3.72 8.11 -15.62
N TYR A 39 -4.39 7.71 -14.52
CA TYR A 39 -5.59 6.88 -14.63
C TYR A 39 -6.78 7.64 -15.20
N ALA A 40 -6.98 8.90 -14.81
CA ALA A 40 -8.06 9.72 -15.35
C ALA A 40 -7.92 9.96 -16.86
N GLU A 41 -6.69 10.15 -17.36
CA GLU A 41 -6.43 10.30 -18.80
C GLU A 41 -6.58 8.98 -19.56
N ARG A 42 -6.16 7.86 -18.96
CA ARG A 42 -6.20 6.54 -19.59
C ARG A 42 -7.60 5.91 -19.61
N PHE A 43 -8.41 6.19 -18.59
CA PHE A 43 -9.75 5.65 -18.40
C PHE A 43 -10.74 6.78 -18.09
N PRO A 44 -11.01 7.69 -19.05
CA PRO A 44 -11.83 8.88 -18.81
C PRO A 44 -13.28 8.55 -18.44
N ASP A 45 -13.77 7.38 -18.82
CA ASP A 45 -15.14 6.92 -18.55
C ASP A 45 -15.27 6.17 -17.21
N VAL A 46 -14.16 5.95 -16.48
CA VAL A 46 -14.16 5.28 -15.18
C VAL A 46 -14.06 6.33 -14.08
N PRO A 47 -15.10 6.54 -13.26
CA PRO A 47 -15.04 7.47 -12.13
C PRO A 47 -13.90 7.11 -11.18
N LEU A 48 -13.25 8.11 -10.58
CA LEU A 48 -12.05 7.89 -9.77
C LEU A 48 -12.28 6.87 -8.64
N GLN A 49 -13.39 6.94 -7.91
CA GLN A 49 -13.68 6.01 -6.81
C GLN A 49 -13.87 4.55 -7.28
N GLU A 50 -14.23 4.33 -8.54
CA GLU A 50 -14.46 2.97 -9.05
C GLU A 50 -13.18 2.12 -9.08
N PHE A 51 -11.99 2.74 -9.10
CA PHE A 51 -10.74 2.00 -8.98
C PHE A 51 -10.58 1.26 -7.63
N ALA A 52 -11.32 1.64 -6.57
CA ALA A 52 -11.39 0.88 -5.31
C ALA A 52 -11.94 -0.55 -5.49
N ASN A 53 -12.71 -0.78 -6.56
CA ASN A 53 -13.29 -2.07 -6.90
C ASN A 53 -12.33 -2.96 -7.72
N GLY A 54 -11.08 -2.52 -7.92
CA GLY A 54 -10.05 -3.33 -8.56
C GLY A 54 -10.37 -3.68 -10.01
N LEU A 55 -10.44 -4.97 -10.34
CA LEU A 55 -10.67 -5.40 -11.73
C LEU A 55 -12.10 -5.12 -12.21
N TYR A 56 -13.05 -5.01 -11.28
CA TYR A 56 -14.48 -4.77 -11.56
C TYR A 56 -14.75 -3.36 -12.07
N ALA A 57 -13.75 -2.46 -12.00
CA ALA A 57 -13.75 -1.17 -12.67
C ALA A 57 -13.58 -1.30 -14.20
N PHE A 58 -13.05 -2.43 -14.67
CA PHE A 58 -12.69 -2.65 -16.07
C PHE A 58 -13.51 -3.76 -16.75
N ASP A 59 -14.29 -4.53 -15.99
CA ASP A 59 -14.93 -5.76 -16.45
C ASP A 59 -16.35 -5.86 -15.87
N GLU A 60 -17.34 -5.52 -16.70
CA GLU A 60 -18.76 -5.48 -16.33
C GLU A 60 -19.29 -6.88 -15.98
N ASP A 61 -19.01 -7.90 -16.80
CA ASP A 61 -19.40 -9.28 -16.52
C ASP A 61 -18.83 -9.79 -15.17
N ALA A 62 -17.56 -9.48 -14.88
CA ALA A 62 -16.97 -9.84 -13.60
C ALA A 62 -17.55 -9.03 -12.44
N ARG A 63 -17.98 -7.77 -12.69
CA ARG A 63 -18.63 -6.90 -11.70
C ARG A 63 -20.01 -7.44 -11.32
N GLU A 64 -20.82 -7.85 -12.29
CA GLU A 64 -22.14 -8.45 -12.02
C GLU A 64 -22.01 -9.66 -11.11
N GLN A 65 -21.12 -10.59 -11.46
CA GLN A 65 -20.84 -11.78 -10.64
C GLN A 65 -20.32 -11.43 -9.24
N TRP A 66 -19.52 -10.37 -9.14
CA TRP A 66 -19.03 -9.91 -7.85
C TRP A 66 -20.15 -9.32 -6.99
N ILE A 67 -21.04 -8.51 -7.57
CA ILE A 67 -22.21 -7.97 -6.86
C ILE A 67 -23.09 -9.10 -6.35
N GLU A 68 -23.35 -10.14 -7.14
CA GLU A 68 -24.11 -11.33 -6.71
C GLU A 68 -23.42 -12.05 -5.54
N MET A 69 -22.09 -12.13 -5.51
CA MET A 69 -21.36 -12.70 -4.36
C MET A 69 -21.45 -11.82 -3.11
N GLU A 70 -21.57 -10.51 -3.27
CA GLU A 70 -21.69 -9.58 -2.14
C GLU A 70 -23.09 -9.59 -1.49
N ASP A 71 -24.09 -10.27 -2.09
CA ASP A 71 -25.37 -10.57 -1.41
C ASP A 71 -25.17 -11.56 -0.25
N PHE A 72 -24.18 -12.45 -0.35
CA PHE A 72 -23.77 -13.40 0.69
C PHE A 72 -22.24 -13.51 0.74
N PRO A 73 -21.56 -12.48 1.27
CA PRO A 73 -20.13 -12.37 1.11
C PRO A 73 -19.39 -13.44 1.92
N PRO A 74 -18.49 -14.23 1.30
CA PRO A 74 -17.76 -15.28 2.01
C PRO A 74 -16.83 -14.78 3.12
N TYR A 75 -16.53 -13.48 3.16
CA TYR A 75 -15.74 -12.87 4.23
C TYR A 75 -16.57 -12.57 5.51
N GLU A 76 -17.90 -12.70 5.49
CA GLU A 76 -18.76 -12.40 6.65
C GLU A 76 -18.37 -13.25 7.87
N ILE A 77 -18.06 -14.53 7.66
CA ILE A 77 -17.57 -15.44 8.71
C ILE A 77 -16.31 -14.87 9.37
N ALA A 78 -15.37 -14.33 8.57
CA ALA A 78 -14.14 -13.76 9.11
C ALA A 78 -14.38 -12.45 9.87
N ILE A 79 -15.45 -11.70 9.55
CA ILE A 79 -15.85 -10.52 10.32
C ILE A 79 -16.40 -10.97 11.69
N GLU A 80 -17.28 -11.96 11.72
CA GLU A 80 -17.87 -12.49 12.96
C GLU A 80 -16.78 -13.09 13.88
N ASP A 81 -15.92 -13.95 13.34
CA ASP A 81 -14.79 -14.52 14.07
C ASP A 81 -13.83 -13.41 14.55
N GLY A 82 -13.55 -12.44 13.68
CA GLY A 82 -12.71 -11.28 13.99
C GLY A 82 -13.28 -10.42 15.11
N GLN A 83 -14.59 -10.21 15.14
CA GLN A 83 -15.28 -9.47 16.20
C GLN A 83 -15.17 -10.22 17.53
N ALA A 84 -15.45 -11.53 17.54
CA ALA A 84 -15.36 -12.34 18.75
C ALA A 84 -13.94 -12.33 19.34
N LEU A 85 -12.92 -12.45 18.49
CA LEU A 85 -11.51 -12.37 18.88
C LEU A 85 -11.12 -10.97 19.36
N PHE A 86 -11.65 -9.92 18.73
CA PHE A 86 -11.37 -8.54 19.08
C PHE A 86 -11.94 -8.16 20.45
N GLU A 87 -13.15 -8.62 20.75
CA GLU A 87 -13.88 -8.33 21.99
C GLU A 87 -13.43 -9.22 23.17
N ALA A 88 -12.82 -10.38 22.88
CA ALA A 88 -12.32 -11.27 23.91
C ALA A 88 -11.21 -10.57 24.75
N PRO A 89 -11.30 -10.60 26.09
CA PRO A 89 -10.24 -10.06 26.93
C PRO A 89 -9.00 -10.95 26.86
N PHE A 90 -7.83 -10.32 26.87
CA PHE A 90 -6.55 -10.96 27.11
C PHE A 90 -6.47 -11.54 28.52
N ALA A 91 -5.48 -12.41 28.76
CA ALA A 91 -5.27 -13.05 30.05
C ALA A 91 -5.08 -12.04 31.21
N ASN A 92 -4.63 -10.83 30.92
CA ASN A 92 -4.45 -9.75 31.88
C ASN A 92 -5.71 -8.89 32.12
N GLY A 93 -6.84 -9.21 31.48
CA GLY A 93 -8.12 -8.52 31.59
C GLY A 93 -8.30 -7.30 30.70
N LYS A 94 -7.26 -6.88 29.95
CA LYS A 94 -7.36 -5.85 28.91
C LYS A 94 -7.87 -6.44 27.60
N SER A 95 -8.09 -5.61 26.59
CA SER A 95 -8.56 -5.99 25.26
C SER A 95 -7.84 -5.20 24.17
N TYR A 96 -8.14 -5.50 22.90
CA TYR A 96 -7.65 -4.67 21.79
C TYR A 96 -8.15 -3.22 21.87
N ALA A 97 -9.34 -2.98 22.43
CA ALA A 97 -9.87 -1.62 22.58
C ALA A 97 -8.97 -0.72 23.45
N ASP A 98 -8.16 -1.29 24.34
CA ASP A 98 -7.21 -0.54 25.17
C ASP A 98 -5.93 -0.11 24.42
N CYS A 99 -5.66 -0.70 23.25
CA CYS A 99 -4.45 -0.46 22.47
C CYS A 99 -4.64 0.55 21.33
N PHE A 100 -5.87 0.73 20.85
CA PHE A 100 -6.15 1.48 19.63
C PHE A 100 -6.97 2.75 19.92
N ALA A 101 -6.77 3.79 19.11
CA ALA A 101 -7.65 4.95 19.09
C ALA A 101 -9.10 4.52 18.83
N ASN A 102 -10.08 5.25 19.38
CA ASN A 102 -11.51 4.92 19.27
C ASN A 102 -11.85 3.46 19.63
N GLY A 103 -11.06 2.83 20.52
CA GLY A 103 -11.24 1.43 20.86
C GLY A 103 -11.08 0.48 19.67
N GLY A 104 -10.33 0.86 18.64
CA GLY A 104 -10.09 0.06 17.43
C GLY A 104 -11.22 0.06 16.40
N ILE A 105 -12.29 0.82 16.64
CA ILE A 105 -13.44 0.94 15.74
C ILE A 105 -13.22 2.12 14.79
N GLY A 106 -13.33 1.86 13.48
CA GLY A 106 -13.25 2.91 12.47
C GLY A 106 -11.87 3.58 12.39
N VAL A 107 -10.77 2.81 12.45
CA VAL A 107 -9.39 3.32 12.50
C VAL A 107 -8.55 3.00 11.26
N ARG A 108 -8.99 2.08 10.38
CA ARG A 108 -8.16 1.54 9.29
C ARG A 108 -7.66 2.64 8.34
N GLN A 109 -8.41 3.72 8.16
CA GLN A 109 -8.08 4.82 7.25
C GLN A 109 -6.81 5.60 7.64
N ASP A 110 -6.42 5.50 8.91
CA ASP A 110 -5.25 6.17 9.47
C ASP A 110 -4.00 5.26 9.43
N TYR A 111 -4.14 4.04 8.91
CA TYR A 111 -3.06 3.08 8.76
C TYR A 111 -2.69 2.85 7.29
N PRO A 112 -1.41 2.56 7.01
CA PRO A 112 -0.28 2.63 7.93
C PRO A 112 0.17 4.08 8.20
N TYR A 113 0.84 4.31 9.33
CA TYR A 113 1.48 5.59 9.66
C TYR A 113 2.97 5.42 9.95
N PHE A 114 3.76 6.49 9.85
CA PHE A 114 5.16 6.47 10.27
C PHE A 114 5.27 6.87 11.75
N ASP A 115 5.77 5.98 12.59
CA ASP A 115 6.04 6.27 13.99
C ASP A 115 7.42 6.91 14.11
N THR A 116 7.46 8.15 14.61
CA THR A 116 8.71 8.94 14.66
C THR A 116 9.64 8.46 15.78
N ASP A 117 9.10 7.93 16.87
CA ASP A 117 9.89 7.47 18.01
C ASP A 117 10.52 6.10 17.72
N ALA A 118 9.76 5.21 17.06
CA ALA A 118 10.25 3.92 16.60
C ALA A 118 11.09 4.02 15.32
N GLY A 119 10.91 5.10 14.54
CA GLY A 119 11.63 5.31 13.28
C GLY A 119 11.20 4.35 12.15
N GLU A 120 9.95 3.90 12.17
CA GLU A 120 9.45 2.90 11.22
C GLU A 120 7.95 3.00 10.94
N VAL A 121 7.51 2.36 9.85
CA VAL A 121 6.11 2.31 9.45
C VAL A 121 5.33 1.31 10.30
N MET A 122 4.21 1.77 10.85
CA MET A 122 3.25 1.00 11.63
C MET A 122 2.04 0.64 10.78
N THR A 123 1.92 -0.64 10.42
CA THR A 123 0.71 -1.20 9.79
C THR A 123 -0.30 -1.60 10.85
N LEU A 124 -1.57 -1.75 10.47
CA LEU A 124 -2.60 -2.18 11.42
C LEU A 124 -2.29 -3.58 11.96
N GLU A 125 -1.91 -4.50 11.08
CA GLU A 125 -1.54 -5.88 11.42
C GLU A 125 -0.34 -5.94 12.36
N LEU A 126 0.67 -5.08 12.18
CA LEU A 126 1.77 -4.96 13.12
C LEU A 126 1.29 -4.46 14.48
N MET A 127 0.42 -3.46 14.51
CA MET A 127 -0.13 -2.93 15.76
C MET A 127 -1.02 -3.93 16.50
N ILE A 128 -1.77 -4.79 15.79
CA ILE A 128 -2.53 -5.89 16.40
C ILE A 128 -1.58 -6.79 17.19
N ASN A 129 -0.48 -7.21 16.58
CA ASN A 129 0.50 -8.08 17.23
C ASN A 129 1.31 -7.37 18.33
N ARG A 130 1.63 -6.08 18.18
CA ARG A 130 2.25 -5.31 19.27
C ARG A 130 1.32 -5.17 20.47
N CYS A 131 0.03 -4.96 20.24
CA CYS A 131 -0.96 -4.97 21.31
C CYS A 131 -0.94 -6.30 22.04
N ARG A 132 -0.96 -7.44 21.32
CA ARG A 132 -0.84 -8.78 21.91
C ARG A 132 0.42 -8.93 22.75
N GLU A 133 1.60 -8.65 22.17
CA GLU A 133 2.88 -8.79 22.86
C GLU A 133 2.96 -7.95 24.14
N SER A 134 2.50 -6.69 24.08
CA SER A 134 2.48 -5.79 25.24
C SER A 134 1.55 -6.27 26.36
N ASN A 135 0.58 -7.13 26.03
CA ASN A 135 -0.36 -7.74 26.97
C ASN A 135 0.02 -9.18 27.37
N GLY A 136 1.18 -9.67 26.94
CA GLY A 136 1.67 -11.01 27.27
C GLY A 136 1.05 -12.14 26.46
N GLU A 137 0.43 -11.82 25.34
CA GLU A 137 -0.18 -12.78 24.41
C GLU A 137 0.80 -13.22 23.33
N GLU A 138 0.65 -14.44 22.81
CA GLU A 138 1.44 -14.92 21.68
C GLU A 138 1.13 -14.18 20.39
N LEU A 139 2.15 -14.00 19.54
CA LEU A 139 1.99 -13.39 18.22
C LEU A 139 1.16 -14.29 17.30
N LEU A 140 0.23 -13.68 16.59
CA LEU A 140 -0.54 -14.36 15.56
C LEU A 140 0.18 -14.29 14.20
N PRO A 141 0.05 -15.31 13.32
CA PRO A 141 0.60 -15.25 11.97
C PRO A 141 0.06 -14.06 11.16
N TYR A 142 0.94 -13.27 10.53
CA TYR A 142 0.57 -12.01 9.86
C TYR A 142 -0.26 -12.12 8.58
N GLN A 143 -0.33 -13.29 7.95
CA GLN A 143 -0.86 -13.42 6.58
C GLN A 143 -2.30 -13.92 6.52
N ILE A 144 -2.73 -14.74 7.49
CA ILE A 144 -3.99 -15.49 7.50
C ILE A 144 -4.47 -15.75 8.93
N GLY A 145 -5.61 -16.43 9.07
CA GLY A 145 -6.16 -16.87 10.36
C GLY A 145 -6.64 -15.71 11.22
N ASP A 146 -6.56 -15.90 12.53
CA ASP A 146 -7.10 -14.98 13.55
C ASP A 146 -6.67 -13.53 13.36
N LEU A 147 -5.42 -13.27 13.00
CA LEU A 147 -4.96 -11.89 12.74
C LEU A 147 -5.65 -11.27 11.52
N ALA A 148 -5.83 -12.05 10.46
CA ALA A 148 -6.53 -11.59 9.27
C ALA A 148 -8.03 -11.38 9.55
N ALA A 149 -8.65 -12.21 10.40
CA ALA A 149 -10.02 -12.05 10.86
C ALA A 149 -10.21 -10.78 11.72
N ILE A 150 -9.35 -10.56 12.72
CA ILE A 150 -9.35 -9.33 13.53
C ILE A 150 -9.16 -8.10 12.64
N SER A 151 -8.19 -8.12 11.72
CA SER A 151 -7.99 -7.01 10.77
C SER A 151 -9.20 -6.82 9.84
N ALA A 152 -9.89 -7.89 9.45
CA ALA A 152 -11.12 -7.82 8.65
C ALA A 152 -12.26 -7.13 9.40
N TYR A 153 -12.47 -7.46 10.67
CA TYR A 153 -13.44 -6.75 11.52
C TYR A 153 -13.09 -5.25 11.65
N MET A 154 -11.83 -4.92 11.95
CA MET A 154 -11.40 -3.53 12.06
C MET A 154 -11.51 -2.77 10.72
N ALA A 155 -11.25 -3.42 9.59
CA ALA A 155 -11.48 -2.86 8.26
C ALA A 155 -12.97 -2.64 7.99
N TYR A 156 -13.83 -3.60 8.34
CA TYR A 156 -15.28 -3.52 8.17
C TYR A 156 -15.87 -2.32 8.93
N THR A 157 -15.47 -2.11 10.18
CA THR A 157 -15.90 -0.94 10.98
C THR A 157 -15.40 0.41 10.43
N SER A 158 -14.47 0.38 9.48
CA SER A 158 -13.90 1.57 8.84
C SER A 158 -14.43 1.79 7.41
N ARG A 159 -15.38 0.99 6.93
CA ARG A 159 -15.98 1.16 5.60
C ARG A 159 -16.60 2.56 5.44
N GLY A 160 -16.41 3.16 4.27
CA GLY A 160 -16.85 4.51 3.95
C GLY A 160 -15.94 5.62 4.48
N ASN A 161 -15.03 5.33 5.43
CA ASN A 161 -14.03 6.32 5.82
C ASN A 161 -13.01 6.53 4.70
N THR A 162 -12.57 7.76 4.52
CA THR A 162 -11.59 8.12 3.50
C THR A 162 -10.16 7.89 3.99
N ILE A 163 -9.35 7.19 3.20
CA ILE A 163 -7.92 6.98 3.47
C ILE A 163 -7.20 8.33 3.60
N ASN A 164 -6.44 8.48 4.69
CA ASN A 164 -5.75 9.72 5.05
C ASN A 164 -4.34 9.46 5.63
N VAL A 165 -3.54 8.69 4.90
CA VAL A 165 -2.16 8.38 5.28
C VAL A 165 -1.27 9.61 5.06
N LYS A 166 -0.44 9.95 6.04
CA LYS A 166 0.42 11.14 6.00
C LYS A 166 1.87 10.76 5.75
N VAL A 167 2.57 11.50 4.89
CA VAL A 167 4.04 11.46 4.72
C VAL A 167 4.58 12.87 5.01
N PRO A 168 4.93 13.18 6.27
CA PRO A 168 5.41 14.51 6.65
C PRO A 168 6.74 14.83 5.95
N GLN A 169 6.75 15.88 5.12
CA GLN A 169 7.94 16.28 4.35
C GLN A 169 9.09 16.80 5.22
N ASP A 170 8.76 17.27 6.42
CA ASP A 170 9.69 17.72 7.46
C ASP A 170 10.27 16.56 8.28
N ASN A 171 9.83 15.32 8.05
CA ASN A 171 10.40 14.10 8.64
C ASN A 171 11.17 13.29 7.58
N PRO A 172 12.51 13.43 7.50
CA PRO A 172 13.32 12.72 6.50
C PRO A 172 13.20 11.19 6.57
N ALA A 173 12.93 10.62 7.75
CA ALA A 173 12.80 9.18 7.92
C ALA A 173 11.45 8.67 7.35
N ALA A 174 10.37 9.43 7.53
CA ALA A 174 9.07 9.13 6.92
C ALA A 174 9.14 9.21 5.39
N VAL A 175 9.79 10.25 4.86
CA VAL A 175 10.04 10.40 3.41
C VAL A 175 10.88 9.24 2.89
N ALA A 176 11.95 8.85 3.60
CA ALA A 176 12.78 7.72 3.20
C ALA A 176 12.02 6.37 3.20
N ALA A 177 11.12 6.16 4.16
CA ALA A 177 10.26 4.98 4.18
C ALA A 177 9.31 4.96 2.97
N TYR A 178 8.68 6.10 2.65
CA TYR A 178 7.87 6.26 1.44
C TYR A 178 8.67 5.97 0.17
N GLU A 179 9.84 6.59 0.01
CA GLU A 179 10.70 6.42 -1.17
C GLU A 179 11.20 4.98 -1.32
N THR A 180 11.46 4.29 -0.21
CA THR A 180 11.82 2.86 -0.24
C THR A 180 10.65 1.99 -0.72
N GLY A 181 9.43 2.29 -0.26
CA GLY A 181 8.21 1.63 -0.72
C GLY A 181 7.94 1.86 -2.21
N LYS A 182 8.10 3.11 -2.65
CA LYS A 182 8.05 3.51 -4.06
C LYS A 182 9.10 2.74 -4.85
N GLN A 183 10.37 2.78 -4.46
CA GLN A 183 11.43 2.04 -5.13
C GLN A 183 11.09 0.56 -5.24
N TYR A 184 10.54 -0.06 -4.20
CA TYR A 184 10.08 -1.44 -4.25
C TYR A 184 8.98 -1.63 -5.31
N TYR A 185 7.97 -0.78 -5.36
CA TYR A 185 6.89 -0.88 -6.34
C TYR A 185 7.38 -0.81 -7.81
N TYR A 186 8.40 0.02 -8.07
CA TYR A 186 8.96 0.26 -9.42
C TYR A 186 10.09 -0.71 -9.80
N THR A 187 10.72 -1.40 -8.84
CA THR A 187 11.87 -2.26 -9.10
C THR A 187 11.44 -3.61 -9.69
N ARG A 188 12.10 -4.00 -10.79
CA ARG A 188 11.91 -5.32 -11.40
C ARG A 188 12.62 -6.41 -10.59
N ARG A 189 12.00 -7.58 -10.48
CA ARG A 189 12.49 -8.69 -9.68
C ARG A 189 12.05 -10.04 -10.23
N GLY A 190 12.72 -11.09 -9.73
CA GLY A 190 12.45 -12.48 -10.09
C GLY A 190 12.92 -12.85 -11.50
N GLN A 191 12.84 -14.13 -11.85
CA GLN A 191 13.30 -14.63 -13.15
C GLN A 191 12.52 -14.02 -14.32
N LEU A 192 11.26 -13.63 -14.11
CA LEU A 192 10.44 -12.98 -15.14
C LEU A 192 10.76 -11.48 -15.32
N ASN A 193 11.60 -10.89 -14.46
CA ASN A 193 12.05 -9.50 -14.55
C ASN A 193 10.90 -8.48 -14.62
N PHE A 194 9.88 -8.66 -13.78
CA PHE A 194 8.72 -7.77 -13.68
C PHE A 194 8.70 -7.00 -12.36
N ALA A 195 8.03 -5.85 -12.37
CA ALA A 195 7.76 -5.01 -11.21
C ALA A 195 6.24 -4.91 -10.98
N CYS A 196 5.81 -4.42 -9.81
CA CYS A 196 4.39 -4.21 -9.52
C CYS A 196 3.74 -3.28 -10.55
N ILE A 197 4.48 -2.23 -10.94
CA ILE A 197 4.12 -1.28 -11.99
C ILE A 197 3.88 -1.94 -13.37
N SER A 198 4.59 -3.03 -13.69
CA SER A 198 4.48 -3.70 -14.99
C SER A 198 3.07 -4.24 -15.24
N CYS A 199 2.42 -4.74 -14.19
CA CYS A 199 1.07 -5.29 -14.28
C CYS A 199 0.02 -4.26 -13.87
N HIS A 200 0.23 -3.58 -12.74
CA HIS A 200 -0.83 -2.81 -12.09
C HIS A 200 -0.92 -1.36 -12.54
N LEU A 201 0.05 -0.82 -13.28
CA LEU A 201 -0.03 0.52 -13.88
C LEU A 201 0.03 0.45 -15.41
N GLN A 202 1.10 -0.15 -15.95
CA GLN A 202 1.35 -0.20 -17.39
C GLN A 202 0.31 -1.05 -18.13
N SER A 203 -0.07 -2.17 -17.51
CA SER A 203 -0.98 -3.17 -18.08
C SER A 203 -2.36 -3.20 -17.39
N ALA A 204 -2.69 -2.19 -16.58
CA ALA A 204 -4.00 -2.11 -15.95
C ALA A 204 -5.12 -2.14 -17.01
N GLY A 205 -6.20 -2.87 -16.72
CA GLY A 205 -7.32 -3.12 -17.63
C GLY A 205 -7.07 -4.18 -18.71
N LEU A 206 -5.82 -4.58 -18.95
CA LEU A 206 -5.47 -5.64 -19.89
C LEU A 206 -5.71 -7.03 -19.28
N LYS A 207 -5.83 -8.04 -20.15
CA LYS A 207 -5.98 -9.44 -19.75
C LYS A 207 -4.63 -10.15 -19.70
N LEU A 208 -4.34 -10.80 -18.58
CA LEU A 208 -3.29 -11.78 -18.43
C LEU A 208 -3.94 -13.17 -18.34
N ARG A 209 -4.04 -13.86 -19.48
CA ARG A 209 -4.82 -15.10 -19.61
C ARG A 209 -6.29 -14.86 -19.24
N ALA A 210 -6.80 -15.53 -18.21
CA ALA A 210 -8.19 -15.40 -17.76
C ALA A 210 -8.41 -14.22 -16.81
N ASP A 211 -7.34 -13.64 -16.26
CA ASP A 211 -7.43 -12.57 -15.27
C ASP A 211 -7.34 -11.20 -15.95
N ARG A 212 -8.22 -10.29 -15.55
CA ARG A 212 -8.10 -8.88 -15.91
C ARG A 212 -7.32 -8.14 -14.83
N LEU A 213 -6.30 -7.41 -15.23
CA LEU A 213 -5.39 -6.73 -14.30
C LEU A 213 -6.05 -5.47 -13.74
N SER A 214 -6.14 -5.39 -12.42
CA SER A 214 -6.63 -4.24 -11.67
C SER A 214 -5.58 -3.11 -11.59
N SER A 215 -6.06 -1.89 -11.29
CA SER A 215 -5.26 -0.67 -11.14
C SER A 215 -4.54 -0.61 -9.80
N SER A 216 -3.32 -0.05 -9.76
CA SER A 216 -2.64 0.22 -8.49
C SER A 216 -3.39 1.22 -7.61
N LEU A 217 -4.09 2.17 -8.23
CA LEU A 217 -4.95 3.13 -7.55
C LEU A 217 -6.15 2.41 -6.92
N GLY A 218 -6.43 2.70 -5.64
CA GLY A 218 -7.53 2.06 -4.90
C GLY A 218 -7.22 0.65 -4.41
N HIS A 219 -6.05 0.07 -4.67
CA HIS A 219 -5.75 -1.30 -4.24
C HIS A 219 -5.74 -1.47 -2.73
N ALA A 220 -5.34 -0.46 -1.96
CA ALA A 220 -5.23 -0.58 -0.51
C ALA A 220 -6.59 -0.54 0.21
N THR A 221 -7.68 -0.17 -0.48
CA THR A 221 -8.97 0.15 0.16
C THR A 221 -9.74 -1.06 0.70
N HIS A 222 -9.48 -2.23 0.14
CA HIS A 222 -10.35 -3.41 0.30
C HIS A 222 -9.74 -4.54 1.14
N TRP A 223 -8.60 -4.30 1.79
CA TRP A 223 -7.89 -5.32 2.57
C TRP A 223 -8.32 -5.32 4.04
N PRO A 224 -8.28 -6.49 4.72
CA PRO A 224 -8.00 -7.84 4.21
C PRO A 224 -9.06 -8.38 3.24
N VAL A 225 -8.76 -9.45 2.51
CA VAL A 225 -9.63 -9.91 1.41
C VAL A 225 -9.83 -11.42 1.47
N TYR A 226 -11.07 -11.87 1.26
CA TYR A 226 -11.34 -13.27 0.95
C TYR A 226 -11.02 -13.51 -0.53
N ARG A 227 -10.21 -14.53 -0.81
CA ARG A 227 -9.96 -14.96 -2.19
C ARG A 227 -10.45 -16.35 -2.44
N SER A 228 -11.21 -16.55 -3.51
CA SER A 228 -11.64 -17.89 -3.93
C SER A 228 -10.46 -18.85 -4.09
N LYS A 229 -9.32 -18.35 -4.61
CA LYS A 229 -8.07 -19.13 -4.68
C LYS A 229 -7.53 -19.58 -3.32
N TRP A 230 -7.68 -18.77 -2.27
CA TRP A 230 -7.17 -19.07 -0.93
C TRP A 230 -8.17 -19.90 -0.12
N GLY A 231 -9.46 -19.71 -0.35
CA GLY A 231 -10.53 -20.33 0.45
C GLY A 231 -10.69 -19.71 1.85
N GLU A 232 -9.98 -18.62 2.13
CA GLU A 232 -9.93 -17.94 3.43
C GLU A 232 -9.61 -16.44 3.23
N ILE A 233 -9.73 -15.66 4.31
CA ILE A 233 -9.30 -14.26 4.34
C ILE A 233 -7.77 -14.15 4.47
N GLY A 234 -7.18 -13.17 3.80
CA GLY A 234 -5.75 -12.89 3.91
C GLY A 234 -5.41 -11.42 3.83
N THR A 235 -4.27 -11.06 4.42
CA THR A 235 -3.81 -9.67 4.50
C THR A 235 -3.13 -9.19 3.22
N LEU A 236 -2.95 -7.87 3.08
CA LEU A 236 -2.22 -7.28 1.94
C LEU A 236 -0.78 -7.83 1.83
N GLN A 237 -0.17 -8.16 2.97
CA GLN A 237 1.18 -8.73 3.01
C GLN A 237 1.23 -10.17 2.45
N LYS A 238 0.16 -10.96 2.61
CA LYS A 238 0.02 -12.26 1.90
C LYS A 238 0.03 -12.04 0.38
N ARG A 239 -0.65 -10.99 -0.09
CA ARG A 239 -0.69 -10.65 -1.51
C ARG A 239 0.66 -10.21 -2.05
N PHE A 240 1.46 -9.46 -1.29
CA PHE A 240 2.83 -9.12 -1.70
C PHE A 240 3.69 -10.38 -1.88
N ALA A 241 3.63 -11.31 -0.93
CA ALA A 241 4.34 -12.58 -1.04
C ALA A 241 3.90 -13.37 -2.28
N GLU A 242 2.60 -13.49 -2.55
CA GLU A 242 2.10 -14.17 -3.75
C GLU A 242 2.55 -13.47 -5.04
N CYS A 243 2.48 -12.14 -5.12
CA CYS A 243 2.97 -11.38 -6.28
C CYS A 243 4.44 -11.67 -6.58
N ASN A 244 5.29 -11.74 -5.54
CA ASN A 244 6.71 -12.05 -5.68
C ASN A 244 6.93 -13.48 -6.19
N VAL A 245 6.19 -14.45 -5.67
CA VAL A 245 6.26 -15.85 -6.14
C VAL A 245 5.85 -15.93 -7.61
N GLN A 246 4.81 -15.22 -8.04
CA GLN A 246 4.31 -15.23 -9.42
C GLN A 246 5.31 -14.72 -10.45
N VAL A 247 6.28 -13.89 -10.05
CA VAL A 247 7.38 -13.43 -10.92
C VAL A 247 8.66 -14.24 -10.75
N PHE A 248 8.60 -15.38 -10.04
CA PHE A 248 9.73 -16.22 -9.64
C PHE A 248 10.79 -15.44 -8.84
N SER A 249 10.33 -14.63 -7.89
CA SER A 249 11.16 -14.00 -6.86
C SER A 249 10.91 -14.67 -5.50
N LYS A 250 11.93 -14.72 -4.64
CA LYS A 250 11.74 -15.16 -3.26
C LYS A 250 10.92 -14.09 -2.53
N PRO A 251 9.77 -14.43 -1.91
CA PRO A 251 9.01 -13.46 -1.11
C PRO A 251 9.83 -13.03 0.12
N LEU A 252 9.61 -11.79 0.55
CA LEU A 252 10.09 -11.32 1.85
C LEU A 252 9.17 -11.81 2.97
N GLU A 253 9.69 -11.79 4.18
CA GLU A 253 8.91 -12.09 5.38
C GLU A 253 7.78 -11.07 5.57
N ALA A 254 6.64 -11.52 6.08
CA ALA A 254 5.54 -10.62 6.41
C ALA A 254 5.99 -9.62 7.51
N GLN A 255 5.57 -8.37 7.35
CA GLN A 255 5.96 -7.21 8.15
C GLN A 255 7.46 -6.86 8.11
N SER A 256 8.22 -7.35 7.13
CA SER A 256 9.55 -6.79 6.86
C SER A 256 9.46 -5.28 6.59
N ILE A 257 10.54 -4.54 6.85
CA ILE A 257 10.59 -3.08 6.65
C ILE A 257 10.20 -2.74 5.21
N GLU A 258 10.66 -3.51 4.23
CA GLU A 258 10.35 -3.30 2.81
C GLU A 258 8.86 -3.49 2.50
N TYR A 259 8.20 -4.50 3.06
CA TYR A 259 6.76 -4.71 2.85
C TYR A 259 5.90 -3.69 3.59
N ARG A 260 6.30 -3.27 4.81
CA ARG A 260 5.62 -2.17 5.52
C ARG A 260 5.74 -0.86 4.74
N ASN A 261 6.93 -0.56 4.24
CA ASN A 261 7.15 0.62 3.40
C ASN A 261 6.38 0.55 2.07
N LEU A 262 6.29 -0.63 1.46
CA LEU A 262 5.46 -0.84 0.25
C LEU A 262 3.98 -0.61 0.53
N GLU A 263 3.46 -1.11 1.66
CA GLU A 263 2.08 -0.87 2.10
C GLU A 263 1.82 0.62 2.36
N TYR A 264 2.78 1.31 2.97
CA TYR A 264 2.72 2.76 3.20
C TYR A 264 2.66 3.55 1.90
N PHE A 265 3.52 3.23 0.94
CA PHE A 265 3.47 3.81 -0.39
C PHE A 265 2.09 3.56 -1.05
N LEU A 266 1.66 2.30 -1.18
CA LEU A 266 0.41 1.96 -1.87
C LEU A 266 -0.84 2.58 -1.23
N THR A 267 -0.85 2.69 0.10
CA THR A 267 -1.96 3.29 0.83
C THR A 267 -1.96 4.80 0.67
N TYR A 268 -0.79 5.46 0.75
CA TYR A 268 -0.67 6.89 0.45
C TYR A 268 -1.12 7.22 -0.98
N MET A 269 -0.75 6.38 -1.95
CA MET A 269 -1.22 6.51 -3.33
C MET A 269 -2.74 6.42 -3.47
N SER A 270 -3.41 5.78 -2.51
CA SER A 270 -4.86 5.62 -2.44
C SER A 270 -5.54 6.68 -1.54
N ASN A 271 -4.83 7.70 -1.05
CA ASN A 271 -5.44 8.79 -0.30
C ASN A 271 -6.58 9.45 -1.08
N GLY A 272 -7.69 9.72 -0.38
CA GLY A 272 -8.92 10.25 -0.97
C GLY A 272 -9.91 9.18 -1.43
N PHE A 273 -9.53 7.90 -1.43
CA PHE A 273 -10.46 6.80 -1.66
C PHE A 273 -11.19 6.40 -0.38
N GLU A 274 -12.43 5.96 -0.52
CA GLU A 274 -13.18 5.35 0.58
C GLU A 274 -12.75 3.90 0.79
N LEU A 275 -12.65 3.48 2.05
CA LEU A 275 -12.42 2.09 2.41
C LEU A 275 -13.66 1.25 2.09
N ASN A 276 -13.45 0.11 1.45
CA ASN A 276 -14.48 -0.87 1.11
C ASN A 276 -14.10 -2.30 1.57
N GLY A 277 -13.09 -2.43 2.43
CA GLY A 277 -12.64 -3.70 3.00
C GLY A 277 -13.51 -4.20 4.17
N PRO A 278 -13.45 -5.49 4.53
CA PRO A 278 -12.83 -6.56 3.75
C PRO A 278 -13.64 -6.81 2.47
N ALA A 279 -13.06 -7.44 1.45
CA ALA A 279 -13.81 -7.69 0.21
C ALA A 279 -13.66 -9.12 -0.32
N THR A 280 -14.49 -9.47 -1.31
CA THR A 280 -14.37 -10.71 -2.07
C THR A 280 -13.60 -10.46 -3.36
N ARG A 281 -12.58 -11.28 -3.64
CA ARG A 281 -11.87 -11.29 -4.92
C ARG A 281 -11.68 -12.73 -5.40
N ARG A 282 -11.39 -12.90 -6.68
CA ARG A 282 -11.03 -14.21 -7.25
C ARG A 282 -9.65 -14.69 -6.76
#